data_AF-A0A930RHR9-F1
#
_entry.id   AF-A0A930RHR9-F1
#
_cell.length_a   1.000
_cell.length_b   1.000
_cell.length_c   1.000
_cell.angle_alpha   90.00
_cell.angle_beta   90.00
_cell.angle_gamma   90.00
#
_symmetry.space_group_name_H-M   'P 1'
#
loop_
_entity.id
_entity.type
_entity.pdbx_description
1 polymer ?
#
loop_
_entity_poly.entity_id
_entity_poly.type
_entity_poly.pdbx_seq_one_letter_code
_entity_poly.pdbx_strand_id
1 'polypeptide(L)'
;MAESIRITTPFTEEMSRKLKAGDSVLITGTIISARDAAHKAMTEALAKGEPLPVDWHDQIVYYLGPTPAKPGDPIGSAGPTTSGRMDAYTPTMLAQGIKGMVGKGSRSAAVVESMKKHGATYFAA
;
A
#
# COMPACT_ATOMS: atom_id res chain seq x y z
N MET A 1 -25.82 -5.96 3.13
CA MET A 1 -24.41 -5.57 2.92
C MET A 1 -24.00 -6.13 1.57
N ALA A 2 -23.35 -5.35 0.71
CA ALA A 2 -22.82 -5.88 -0.55
C ALA A 2 -21.83 -7.00 -0.25
N GLU A 3 -21.79 -8.02 -1.12
CA GLU A 3 -20.85 -9.12 -1.00
C GLU A 3 -19.40 -8.59 -1.12
N SER A 4 -18.51 -9.07 -0.25
CA SER A 4 -17.11 -8.61 -0.25
C SER A 4 -16.31 -9.30 -1.34
N ILE A 5 -15.59 -8.51 -2.14
CA ILE A 5 -14.71 -9.00 -3.21
C ILE A 5 -13.46 -9.61 -2.59
N ARG A 6 -13.10 -10.83 -2.98
CA ARG A 6 -11.90 -11.51 -2.49
C ARG A 6 -10.72 -11.26 -3.42
N ILE A 7 -9.61 -10.81 -2.85
CA ILE A 7 -8.35 -10.54 -3.53
C ILE A 7 -7.29 -11.49 -2.97
N THR A 8 -6.56 -12.16 -3.86
CA THR A 8 -5.37 -12.95 -3.49
C THR A 8 -4.15 -12.32 -4.14
N THR A 9 -3.09 -12.08 -3.36
CA THR A 9 -1.87 -11.43 -3.86
C THR A 9 -1.02 -12.41 -4.71
N PRO A 10 -0.21 -11.94 -5.67
CA PRO A 10 0.10 -10.54 -5.99
C PRO A 10 -1.09 -9.78 -6.57
N PHE A 11 -1.12 -8.47 -6.35
CA PHE A 11 -2.23 -7.60 -6.74
C PHE A 11 -1.89 -6.87 -8.03
N THR A 12 -2.29 -7.44 -9.15
CA THR A 12 -1.95 -6.91 -10.47
C THR A 12 -2.78 -5.70 -10.85
N GLU A 13 -2.32 -4.95 -11.84
CA GLU A 13 -3.08 -3.84 -12.43
C GLU A 13 -4.46 -4.27 -12.96
N GLU A 14 -4.58 -5.47 -13.55
CA GLU A 14 -5.85 -5.99 -14.04
C GLU A 14 -6.87 -6.14 -12.89
N MET A 15 -6.42 -6.64 -11.74
CA MET A 15 -7.27 -6.76 -10.55
C MET A 15 -7.67 -5.37 -10.02
N SER A 16 -6.70 -4.45 -9.94
CA SER A 16 -6.91 -3.07 -9.49
C SER A 16 -7.96 -2.34 -10.33
N ARG A 17 -7.90 -2.46 -11.67
CA ARG A 17 -8.82 -1.79 -12.58
C ARG A 17 -10.26 -2.31 -12.54
N LYS A 18 -10.48 -3.52 -11.98
CA LYS A 18 -11.84 -4.08 -11.81
C LYS A 18 -12.58 -3.48 -10.61
N LEU A 19 -11.85 -2.91 -9.65
CA LEU A 19 -12.42 -2.36 -8.44
C LEU A 19 -13.00 -0.96 -8.66
N LYS A 20 -14.01 -0.63 -7.87
CA LYS A 20 -14.65 0.68 -7.81
C LYS A 20 -14.57 1.24 -6.40
N ALA A 21 -14.57 2.58 -6.30
CA ALA A 21 -14.66 3.23 -4.99
C ALA A 21 -15.95 2.82 -4.29
N GLY A 22 -15.83 2.38 -3.03
CA GLY A 22 -16.95 1.85 -2.23
C GLY A 22 -17.03 0.32 -2.17
N ASP A 23 -16.28 -0.40 -3.03
CA ASP A 23 -16.21 -1.85 -2.94
C ASP A 23 -15.57 -2.28 -1.61
N SER A 24 -16.18 -3.27 -0.96
CA SER A 24 -15.61 -3.92 0.22
C SER A 24 -14.76 -5.10 -0.21
N VAL A 25 -13.53 -5.19 0.29
CA VAL A 25 -12.56 -6.22 -0.13
C VAL A 25 -12.03 -7.03 1.04
N LEU A 26 -11.72 -8.29 0.79
CA LEU A 26 -10.96 -9.17 1.67
C LEU A 26 -9.67 -9.59 0.97
N ILE A 27 -8.53 -9.19 1.53
CA ILE A 27 -7.20 -9.47 0.96
C ILE A 27 -6.59 -10.68 1.67
N THR A 28 -6.13 -11.66 0.89
CA THR A 28 -5.43 -12.86 1.37
C THR A 28 -4.06 -12.98 0.69
N GLY A 29 -3.03 -13.32 1.45
CA GLY A 29 -1.68 -13.53 0.94
C GLY A 29 -0.65 -12.57 1.56
N THR A 30 0.39 -12.25 0.81
CA THR A 30 1.55 -11.49 1.28
C THR A 30 1.40 -10.01 0.90
N ILE A 31 1.56 -9.14 1.89
CA ILE A 31 1.61 -7.68 1.70
C ILE A 31 2.83 -7.12 2.43
N ILE A 32 3.31 -5.95 1.99
CA ILE A 32 4.52 -5.33 2.54
C ILE A 32 4.11 -4.26 3.55
N SER A 33 4.64 -4.30 4.77
CA SER A 33 4.48 -3.19 5.71
C SER A 33 5.56 -2.13 5.48
N ALA A 34 5.16 -0.89 5.21
CA ALA A 34 6.08 0.24 5.14
C ALA A 34 5.38 1.54 5.51
N ARG A 35 6.07 2.43 6.23
CA ARG A 35 5.56 3.78 6.58
C ARG A 35 6.66 4.83 6.42
N ASP A 36 6.57 5.94 7.14
CA ASP A 36 7.34 7.17 6.96
C ASP A 36 8.85 6.95 6.69
N ALA A 37 9.56 6.29 7.62
CA ALA A 37 11.01 6.10 7.50
C ALA A 37 11.41 5.22 6.30
N ALA A 38 10.65 4.16 6.05
CA ALA A 38 10.88 3.27 4.92
C ALA A 38 10.66 4.01 3.59
N HIS A 39 9.56 4.77 3.46
CA HIS A 39 9.27 5.54 2.24
C HIS A 39 10.33 6.59 1.95
N LYS A 40 10.80 7.28 2.99
CA LYS A 40 11.90 8.24 2.88
C LYS A 40 13.17 7.57 2.38
N ALA A 41 13.61 6.50 3.03
CA ALA A 41 14.83 5.77 2.67
C ALA A 41 14.77 5.23 1.23
N MET A 42 13.64 4.65 0.83
CA MET A 42 13.45 4.13 -0.53
C MET A 42 13.44 5.23 -1.59
N THR A 43 12.81 6.37 -1.30
CA THR A 43 12.81 7.51 -2.23
C THR A 43 14.21 8.12 -2.36
N GLU A 44 14.96 8.22 -1.27
CA GLU A 44 16.35 8.71 -1.28
C GLU A 44 17.28 7.76 -2.04
N ALA A 45 17.13 6.45 -1.88
CA ALA A 45 17.89 5.45 -2.65
C ALA A 45 17.61 5.60 -4.17
N LEU A 46 16.34 5.69 -4.56
CA LEU A 46 15.95 5.90 -5.96
C LEU A 46 16.52 7.21 -6.53
N ALA A 47 16.52 8.29 -5.75
CA ALA A 47 17.10 9.57 -6.16
C ALA A 47 18.61 9.50 -6.40
N LYS A 48 19.31 8.55 -5.76
CA LYS A 48 20.73 8.27 -5.97
C LYS A 48 20.98 7.23 -7.07
N GLY A 49 19.93 6.67 -7.68
CA GLY A 49 20.05 5.56 -8.64
C GLY A 49 20.42 4.22 -7.98
N GLU A 50 20.24 4.09 -6.68
CA GLU A 50 20.50 2.86 -5.94
C GLU A 50 19.30 1.89 -6.08
N PRO A 51 19.55 0.56 -6.07
CA PRO A 51 18.48 -0.42 -6.10
C PRO A 51 17.66 -0.39 -4.81
N LEU A 52 16.37 -0.68 -4.91
CA LEU A 52 15.52 -0.85 -3.74
C LEU A 52 15.84 -2.16 -3.01
N PRO A 53 15.70 -2.19 -1.67
CA PRO A 53 15.97 -3.39 -0.88
C PRO A 53 14.90 -4.48 -1.05
N VAL A 54 13.76 -4.15 -1.69
CA VAL A 54 12.64 -5.05 -1.93
C VAL A 54 12.08 -4.80 -3.33
N ASP A 55 11.66 -5.88 -4.00
CA ASP A 55 10.77 -5.77 -5.16
C ASP A 55 9.33 -5.67 -4.66
N TRP A 56 8.65 -4.61 -5.10
CA TRP A 56 7.27 -4.31 -4.74
C TRP A 56 6.34 -4.19 -5.95
N HIS A 57 6.79 -4.66 -7.11
CA HIS A 57 5.94 -4.72 -8.30
C HIS A 57 4.72 -5.60 -8.03
N ASP A 58 3.53 -5.10 -8.38
CA ASP A 58 2.25 -5.76 -8.12
C ASP A 58 2.02 -6.13 -6.63
N GLN A 59 2.69 -5.44 -5.71
CA GLN A 59 2.49 -5.62 -4.27
C GLN A 59 1.52 -4.59 -3.69
N ILE A 60 0.92 -4.97 -2.57
CA ILE A 60 0.16 -4.08 -1.71
C ILE A 60 1.06 -3.62 -0.56
N VAL A 61 1.14 -2.31 -0.34
CA VAL A 61 1.87 -1.71 0.77
C VAL A 61 0.88 -1.32 1.88
N TYR A 62 1.02 -1.92 3.06
CA TYR A 62 0.25 -1.57 4.24
C TYR A 62 1.00 -0.57 5.13
N TYR A 63 0.41 0.61 5.31
CA TYR A 63 0.93 1.65 6.20
C TYR A 63 0.67 1.29 7.65
N LEU A 64 1.58 0.51 8.20
CA LEU A 64 1.47 -0.16 9.48
C LEU A 64 2.78 0.00 10.27
N GLY A 65 2.65 0.07 11.60
CA GLY A 65 3.73 -0.25 12.54
C GLY A 65 3.11 -1.11 13.65
N PRO A 66 3.30 -2.44 13.64
CA PRO A 66 2.63 -3.31 14.60
C PRO A 66 3.21 -3.11 16.00
N THR A 67 2.38 -3.32 17.02
CA THR A 67 2.90 -3.40 18.40
C THR A 67 3.67 -4.71 18.61
N PRO A 68 4.48 -4.83 19.67
CA PRO A 68 5.07 -6.11 20.04
C PRO A 68 4.02 -7.21 20.18
N ALA A 69 4.34 -8.41 19.70
CA ALA A 69 3.48 -9.58 19.85
C ALA A 69 3.50 -10.08 21.30
N LYS A 70 2.37 -10.59 21.78
CA LYS A 70 2.31 -11.31 23.06
C LYS A 70 2.84 -12.74 22.87
N PRO A 71 3.26 -13.44 23.94
CA PRO A 71 3.65 -14.84 23.84
C PRO A 71 2.54 -15.69 23.21
N GLY A 72 2.86 -16.42 22.14
CA GLY A 72 1.91 -17.25 21.40
C GLY A 72 1.22 -16.57 20.21
N ASP A 73 1.30 -15.23 20.10
CA ASP A 73 0.73 -14.50 18.98
C ASP A 73 1.77 -14.26 17.87
N PRO A 74 1.40 -14.37 16.58
CA PRO A 74 2.33 -14.15 15.48
C PRO A 74 2.66 -12.67 15.26
N ILE A 75 1.79 -11.74 15.69
CA ILE A 75 1.95 -10.30 15.53
C ILE A 75 1.15 -9.57 16.62
N GLY A 76 1.62 -8.40 17.06
CA GLY A 76 0.81 -7.52 17.90
C GLY A 76 -0.28 -6.78 17.13
N SER A 77 -0.92 -5.81 17.77
CA SER A 77 -1.95 -4.98 17.14
C SER A 77 -1.43 -4.29 15.89
N ALA A 78 -2.11 -4.52 14.77
CA ALA A 78 -1.66 -4.11 13.45
C ALA A 78 -2.67 -3.19 12.73
N GLY A 79 -3.07 -2.09 13.40
CA GLY A 79 -3.97 -1.10 12.83
C GLY A 79 -3.28 -0.13 11.83
N PRO A 80 -4.06 0.50 10.94
CA PRO A 80 -3.54 1.43 9.93
C PRO A 80 -3.07 2.74 10.53
N THR A 81 -2.12 3.37 9.85
CA THR A 81 -1.71 4.75 10.12
C THR A 81 -2.20 5.72 9.04
N THR A 82 -2.15 7.02 9.34
CA THR A 82 -2.60 8.09 8.44
C THR A 82 -1.80 8.11 7.14
N SER A 83 -2.47 7.82 6.02
CA SER A 83 -1.88 7.67 4.69
C SER A 83 -1.28 8.96 4.14
N GLY A 84 -1.86 10.11 4.49
CA GLY A 84 -1.40 11.43 4.02
C GLY A 84 0.07 11.74 4.33
N ARG A 85 0.67 11.11 5.36
CA ARG A 85 2.09 11.29 5.67
C ARG A 85 3.04 10.69 4.62
N MET A 86 2.53 9.76 3.80
CA MET A 86 3.29 9.14 2.71
C MET A 86 3.04 9.81 1.36
N ASP A 87 2.18 10.84 1.27
CA ASP A 87 1.75 11.44 0.00
C ASP A 87 2.90 12.06 -0.80
N ALA A 88 3.89 12.65 -0.13
CA ALA A 88 5.07 13.22 -0.79
C ALA A 88 5.91 12.15 -1.51
N TYR A 89 5.89 10.90 -1.03
CA TYR A 89 6.69 9.80 -1.57
C TYR A 89 5.88 8.93 -2.54
N THR A 90 4.57 8.81 -2.31
CA THR A 90 3.70 7.82 -2.96
C THR A 90 3.72 7.88 -4.49
N PRO A 91 3.72 9.05 -5.16
CA PRO A 91 3.83 9.09 -6.63
C PRO A 91 5.09 8.41 -7.15
N THR A 92 6.22 8.59 -6.47
CA THR A 92 7.48 7.90 -6.80
C THR A 92 7.34 6.39 -6.61
N MET A 93 6.75 5.93 -5.50
CA MET A 93 6.57 4.50 -5.24
C MET A 93 5.62 3.85 -6.26
N LEU A 94 4.55 4.56 -6.66
CA LEU A 94 3.62 4.12 -7.72
C LEU A 94 4.33 3.99 -9.07
N ALA A 95 5.24 4.91 -9.40
CA ALA A 95 6.06 4.82 -10.60
C ALA A 95 7.02 3.61 -10.57
N GLN A 96 7.39 3.11 -9.39
CA GLN A 96 8.20 1.91 -9.22
C GLN A 96 7.38 0.60 -9.19
N GLY A 97 6.05 0.66 -9.29
CA GLY A 97 5.22 -0.51 -9.56
C GLY A 97 4.36 -1.03 -8.41
N ILE A 98 4.29 -0.35 -7.27
CA ILE A 98 3.29 -0.73 -6.25
C ILE A 98 1.88 -0.60 -6.85
N LYS A 99 0.99 -1.55 -6.54
CA LYS A 99 -0.39 -1.56 -7.08
C LYS A 99 -1.47 -1.40 -6.03
N GLY A 100 -1.16 -1.66 -4.77
CA GLY A 100 -2.08 -1.44 -3.66
C GLY A 100 -1.46 -0.64 -2.54
N MET A 101 -2.27 0.15 -1.86
CA MET A 101 -1.91 0.82 -0.60
C MET A 101 -3.02 0.62 0.41
N VAL A 102 -2.69 0.28 1.66
CA VAL A 102 -3.65 0.15 2.76
C VAL A 102 -3.31 1.17 3.84
N GLY A 103 -4.30 1.90 4.34
CA GLY A 103 -4.10 2.87 5.42
C GLY A 103 -5.40 3.58 5.80
N LYS A 104 -5.30 4.71 6.50
CA LYS A 104 -6.48 5.50 6.89
C LYS A 104 -6.38 6.98 6.50
N GLY A 105 -7.54 7.61 6.34
CA GLY A 105 -7.66 9.02 5.98
C GLY A 105 -7.55 9.27 4.48
N SER A 106 -7.80 10.52 4.09
CA SER A 106 -7.79 10.97 2.70
C SER A 106 -6.39 11.00 2.10
N ARG A 107 -6.32 10.94 0.77
CA ARG A 107 -5.10 11.14 -0.03
C ARG A 107 -5.19 12.48 -0.77
N SER A 108 -4.05 13.08 -1.04
CA SER A 108 -3.93 14.29 -1.86
C SER A 108 -4.28 14.04 -3.33
N ALA A 109 -4.65 15.11 -4.04
CA ALA A 109 -4.96 15.05 -5.47
C ALA A 109 -3.79 14.49 -6.29
N ALA A 110 -2.54 14.84 -5.95
CA ALA A 110 -1.35 14.32 -6.63
C ALA A 110 -1.25 12.80 -6.55
N VAL A 111 -1.58 12.21 -5.39
CA VAL A 111 -1.61 10.75 -5.23
C VAL A 111 -2.75 10.14 -6.04
N VAL A 112 -3.94 10.74 -6.01
CA VAL A 112 -5.10 10.26 -6.77
C VAL A 112 -4.81 10.23 -8.28
N GLU A 113 -4.20 11.29 -8.83
CA GLU A 113 -3.80 11.32 -10.23
C GLU A 113 -2.71 10.28 -10.55
N SER A 114 -1.74 10.10 -9.65
CA SER A 114 -0.73 9.05 -9.79
C SER A 114 -1.35 7.64 -9.75
N MET A 115 -2.33 7.40 -8.89
CA MET A 115 -3.06 6.12 -8.83
C MET A 115 -3.76 5.82 -10.15
N LYS A 116 -4.46 6.80 -10.73
CA LYS A 116 -5.12 6.66 -12.04
C LYS A 116 -4.10 6.34 -13.14
N LYS A 117 -2.98 7.06 -13.16
CA LYS A 117 -1.90 6.86 -14.14
C LYS A 117 -1.30 5.46 -14.08
N HIS A 118 -1.07 4.95 -12.86
CA HIS A 118 -0.37 3.68 -12.63
C HIS A 118 -1.31 2.49 -12.37
N GLY A 119 -2.63 2.68 -12.45
CA GLY A 119 -3.62 1.61 -12.24
C GLY A 119 -3.57 1.02 -10.84
N ALA A 120 -3.41 1.84 -9.80
CA ALA A 120 -3.28 1.40 -8.41
C ALA A 120 -4.54 1.71 -7.57
N THR A 121 -4.78 0.90 -6.54
CA THR A 121 -5.92 1.04 -5.63
C THR A 121 -5.48 1.41 -4.22
N TYR A 122 -6.24 2.29 -3.57
CA TYR A 122 -6.10 2.60 -2.15
C TYR A 122 -7.25 1.97 -1.37
N PHE A 123 -6.91 1.18 -0.37
CA PHE A 123 -7.82 0.50 0.54
C PHE A 123 -7.84 1.24 1.87
N ALA A 124 -8.99 1.83 2.21
CA ALA A 124 -9.21 2.41 3.52
C ALA A 124 -9.50 1.30 4.54
N ALA A 125 -8.77 1.30 5.65
CA ALA A 125 -8.90 0.36 6.77
C ALA A 125 -9.08 1.08 8.11
#